data_AF-B2XCP1-F1
#
_entry.id   AF-B2XCP1-F1
#
_cell.length_a   1.000
_cell.length_b   1.000
_cell.length_c   1.000
_cell.angle_alpha   90.00
_cell.angle_beta   90.00
_cell.angle_gamma   90.00
#
_symmetry.space_group_name_H-M   'P 1'
#
loop_
_entity.id
_entity.type
_entity.pdbx_description
1 polymer ?
#
loop_
_entity_poly.entity_id
_entity_poly.type
_entity_poly.pdbx_seq_one_letter_code
_entity_poly.pdbx_strand_id
1 'polypeptide(L)'
;MKLCILAVAVFVVAVSAQGPPPLPPFVANAPPAVQAEFRQLANGAPDKTEAEIEAQIEQWVASKGGAVQAEFNKFKQMLEQGKARAEAAHQASLTRLSPAAKAADARLSAIASNRALKVGEKQRQLAAAFQALDPAVKAELQKEMQG
;
A
#
# COMPACT_ATOMS: atom_id res chain seq x y z
N MET A 1 10.64 7.28 -5.03
CA MET A 1 11.11 6.59 -3.80
C MET A 1 10.04 6.30 -2.72
N LYS A 2 9.38 7.26 -2.05
CA LYS A 2 8.72 6.99 -0.75
C LYS A 2 7.24 6.54 -0.72
N LEU A 3 6.63 6.16 -1.86
CA LEU A 3 5.24 5.66 -1.94
C LEU A 3 5.10 4.28 -2.58
N CYS A 4 6.20 3.73 -3.13
CA CYS A 4 6.20 2.41 -3.77
C CYS A 4 5.84 1.29 -2.78
N ILE A 5 6.13 1.48 -1.50
CA ILE A 5 6.00 0.43 -0.48
C ILE A 5 4.63 0.44 0.19
N LEU A 6 3.89 1.54 0.10
CA LEU A 6 2.48 1.57 0.51
C LEU A 6 1.67 0.58 -0.31
N ALA A 7 1.97 0.38 -1.59
CA ALA A 7 1.32 -0.64 -2.40
C ALA A 7 1.65 -2.07 -1.92
N VAL A 8 2.86 -2.35 -1.44
CA VAL A 8 3.25 -3.66 -0.88
C VAL A 8 2.65 -3.86 0.51
N ALA A 9 2.71 -2.86 1.38
CA ALA A 9 2.12 -2.87 2.71
C ALA A 9 0.58 -2.94 2.66
N VAL A 10 -0.05 -2.33 1.65
CA VAL A 10 -1.48 -2.47 1.37
C VAL A 10 -1.78 -3.85 0.76
N PHE A 11 -0.95 -4.39 -0.16
CA PHE A 11 -1.11 -5.75 -0.68
C PHE A 11 -1.04 -6.81 0.43
N VAL A 12 -0.12 -6.63 1.37
CA VAL A 12 0.06 -7.51 2.55
C VAL A 12 -1.19 -7.56 3.42
N VAL A 13 -2.03 -6.52 3.43
CA VAL A 13 -3.18 -6.42 4.33
C VAL A 13 -4.53 -6.41 3.61
N ALA A 14 -4.56 -6.39 2.27
CA ALA A 14 -5.79 -6.24 1.50
C ALA A 14 -6.75 -7.45 1.54
N VAL A 15 -6.41 -8.59 2.14
CA VAL A 15 -7.36 -9.71 2.24
C VAL A 15 -7.21 -10.46 3.56
N SER A 16 -8.00 -10.07 4.56
CA SER A 16 -8.26 -10.90 5.76
C SER A 16 -9.68 -11.46 5.78
N ALA A 17 -10.42 -11.37 4.65
CA ALA A 17 -11.81 -11.87 4.57
C ALA A 17 -12.03 -13.03 3.59
N GLN A 18 -11.11 -13.34 2.65
CA GLN A 18 -11.35 -14.32 1.57
C GLN A 18 -10.15 -15.24 1.22
N GLY A 19 -9.09 -15.25 2.02
CA GLY A 19 -7.91 -16.10 1.78
C GLY A 19 -6.60 -15.37 2.09
N PRO A 20 -5.44 -16.04 1.95
CA PRO A 20 -4.15 -15.40 2.13
C PRO A 20 -4.03 -14.22 1.16
N PRO A 21 -3.45 -13.08 1.57
CA PRO A 21 -3.24 -11.95 0.66
C PRO A 21 -2.47 -12.42 -0.59
N PRO A 22 -2.85 -11.90 -1.78
CA PRO A 22 -2.19 -12.26 -3.02
C PRO A 22 -0.70 -11.94 -2.92
N LEU A 23 0.15 -12.85 -3.41
CA LEU A 23 1.60 -12.63 -3.40
C LEU A 23 1.96 -11.57 -4.45
N PRO A 24 2.92 -10.68 -4.14
CA PRO A 24 3.40 -9.74 -5.14
C PRO A 24 4.13 -10.50 -6.26
N PRO A 25 4.19 -9.92 -7.48
CA PRO A 25 4.72 -10.60 -8.66
C PRO A 25 6.17 -11.08 -8.50
N PHE A 26 6.98 -10.40 -7.69
CA PHE A 26 8.36 -10.79 -7.40
C PHE A 26 8.51 -12.03 -6.51
N VAL A 27 7.42 -12.49 -5.89
CA VAL A 27 7.37 -13.71 -5.06
C VAL A 27 6.38 -14.74 -5.61
N ALA A 28 5.39 -14.33 -6.41
CA ALA A 28 4.34 -15.21 -6.92
C ALA A 28 4.88 -16.43 -7.69
N ASN A 29 5.99 -16.25 -8.44
CA ASN A 29 6.64 -17.31 -9.20
C ASN A 29 7.83 -17.97 -8.46
N ALA A 30 8.11 -17.56 -7.22
CA ALA A 30 9.19 -18.12 -6.43
C ALA A 30 8.81 -19.51 -5.89
N PRO A 31 9.79 -20.35 -5.48
CA PRO A 31 9.50 -21.64 -4.86
C PRO A 31 8.58 -21.51 -3.64
N PRO A 32 7.74 -22.52 -3.32
CA PRO A 32 6.79 -22.44 -2.19
C PRO A 32 7.42 -22.07 -0.85
N ALA A 33 8.67 -22.52 -0.60
CA ALA A 33 9.42 -22.15 0.59
C ALA A 33 9.67 -20.62 0.67
N VAL A 34 10.08 -20.00 -0.45
CA VAL A 34 10.32 -18.55 -0.54
C VAL A 34 9.00 -17.79 -0.39
N GLN A 35 7.90 -18.31 -0.94
CA GLN A 35 6.57 -17.75 -0.74
C GLN A 35 6.14 -17.77 0.73
N ALA A 36 6.40 -18.88 1.43
CA ALA A 36 6.09 -19.02 2.85
C ALA A 36 6.90 -18.03 3.71
N GLU A 37 8.19 -17.87 3.42
CA GLU A 37 9.04 -16.88 4.10
C GLU A 37 8.49 -15.45 3.92
N PHE A 38 8.10 -15.08 2.70
CA PHE A 38 7.52 -13.77 2.45
C PHE A 38 6.20 -13.57 3.22
N ARG A 39 5.36 -14.60 3.30
CA ARG A 39 4.12 -14.55 4.10
C ARG A 39 4.40 -14.35 5.59
N GLN A 40 5.46 -14.93 6.12
CA GLN A 40 5.86 -14.70 7.51
C GLN A 40 6.32 -13.25 7.75
N LEU A 41 7.09 -12.68 6.83
CA LEU A 41 7.46 -11.26 6.87
C LEU A 41 6.22 -10.35 6.85
N ALA A 42 5.28 -10.68 5.96
CA ALA A 42 4.01 -9.98 5.81
C ALA A 42 3.15 -10.01 7.09
N ASN A 43 3.08 -11.15 7.78
CA ASN A 43 2.31 -11.27 9.03
C ASN A 43 2.85 -10.38 10.17
N GLY A 44 4.14 -10.07 10.19
CA GLY A 44 4.76 -9.17 11.17
C GLY A 44 4.72 -7.68 10.80
N ALA A 45 4.18 -7.34 9.62
CA ALA A 45 4.13 -5.97 9.12
C ALA A 45 3.27 -5.01 9.98
N PRO A 46 2.10 -5.41 10.55
CA PRO A 46 1.24 -4.47 11.27
C PRO A 46 1.91 -3.74 12.44
N ASP A 47 2.89 -4.38 13.09
CA ASP A 47 3.61 -3.84 14.25
C ASP A 47 4.83 -2.99 13.89
N LYS A 48 5.12 -2.83 12.61
CA LYS A 48 6.29 -2.14 12.07
C LYS A 48 5.89 -0.88 11.33
N THR A 49 6.81 0.08 11.29
CA THR A 49 6.73 1.23 10.38
C THR A 49 7.02 0.80 8.94
N GLU A 50 6.61 1.62 7.98
CA GLU A 50 6.89 1.36 6.56
C GLU A 50 8.39 1.26 6.27
N ALA A 51 9.21 2.07 6.94
CA ALA A 51 10.66 2.04 6.78
C ALA A 51 11.28 0.73 7.31
N GLU A 52 10.74 0.19 8.41
CA GLU A 52 11.18 -1.10 8.93
C GLU A 52 10.78 -2.25 8.02
N ILE A 53 9.56 -2.22 7.46
CA ILE A 53 9.09 -3.22 6.50
C ILE A 53 9.92 -3.14 5.21
N GLU A 54 10.17 -1.93 4.71
CA GLU A 54 11.03 -1.68 3.55
C GLU A 54 12.40 -2.32 3.76
N ALA A 55 13.09 -1.95 4.84
CA ALA A 55 14.41 -2.46 5.14
C ALA A 55 14.40 -3.99 5.28
N GLN A 56 13.38 -4.57 5.92
CA GLN A 56 13.28 -6.01 6.12
C GLN A 56 13.03 -6.76 4.81
N ILE A 57 12.16 -6.26 3.94
CA ILE A 57 11.90 -6.84 2.61
C ILE A 57 13.15 -6.69 1.74
N GLU A 58 13.81 -5.53 1.73
CA GLU A 58 15.02 -5.31 0.93
C GLU A 58 16.17 -6.24 1.37
N GLN A 59 16.38 -6.40 2.67
CA GLN A 59 17.36 -7.35 3.21
C GLN A 59 17.01 -8.79 2.82
N TRP A 60 15.74 -9.17 2.95
CA TRP A 60 15.29 -10.51 2.56
C TRP A 60 15.48 -10.76 1.07
N VAL A 61 15.07 -9.82 0.19
CA VAL A 61 15.25 -9.93 -1.26
C VAL A 61 16.74 -10.04 -1.60
N ALA A 62 17.60 -9.22 -0.99
CA ALA A 62 19.04 -9.28 -1.19
C ALA A 62 19.62 -10.63 -0.76
N SER A 63 19.09 -11.25 0.31
CA SER A 63 19.50 -12.59 0.75
C SER A 63 19.08 -13.71 -0.22
N LYS A 64 18.01 -13.52 -1.00
CA LYS A 64 17.56 -14.50 -2.02
C LYS A 64 18.34 -14.35 -3.32
N GLY A 65 18.67 -13.12 -3.70
CA GLY A 65 19.35 -12.82 -4.96
C GLY A 65 18.56 -13.30 -6.18
N GLY A 66 19.28 -13.46 -7.30
CA GLY A 66 18.77 -14.11 -8.51
C GLY A 66 17.45 -13.53 -9.03
N ALA A 67 16.52 -14.42 -9.38
CA ALA A 67 15.23 -14.05 -9.97
C ALA A 67 14.36 -13.20 -9.03
N VAL A 68 14.37 -13.47 -7.72
CA VAL A 68 13.57 -12.71 -6.74
C VAL A 68 14.03 -11.25 -6.69
N GLN A 69 15.35 -11.02 -6.66
CA GLN A 69 15.90 -9.67 -6.66
C GLN A 69 15.66 -8.94 -7.99
N ALA A 70 15.81 -9.63 -9.12
CA ALA A 70 15.54 -9.05 -10.42
C ALA A 70 14.07 -8.61 -10.57
N GLU A 71 13.12 -9.47 -10.18
CA GLU A 71 11.69 -9.16 -10.24
C GLU A 71 11.29 -8.09 -9.22
N PHE A 72 11.91 -8.05 -8.04
CA PHE A 72 11.68 -6.99 -7.06
C PHE A 72 12.13 -5.62 -7.59
N ASN A 73 13.27 -5.56 -8.27
CA ASN A 73 13.76 -4.32 -8.89
C ASN A 73 12.82 -3.83 -10.00
N LYS A 74 12.34 -4.74 -10.86
CA LYS A 74 11.31 -4.41 -11.87
C LYS A 74 10.03 -3.91 -11.22
N PHE A 75 9.60 -4.57 -10.16
CA PHE A 75 8.41 -4.18 -9.42
C PHE A 75 8.55 -2.78 -8.81
N LYS A 76 9.71 -2.42 -8.24
CA LYS A 76 10.00 -1.04 -7.79
C LYS A 76 9.88 -0.03 -8.93
N GLN A 77 10.44 -0.34 -10.10
CA GLN A 77 10.34 0.54 -11.27
C GLN A 77 8.90 0.72 -11.76
N MET A 78 8.12 -0.37 -11.85
CA MET A 78 6.70 -0.30 -12.20
C MET A 78 5.91 0.56 -11.22
N LEU A 79 6.20 0.45 -9.92
CA LEU A 79 5.56 1.27 -8.90
C LEU A 79 5.93 2.75 -9.03
N GLU A 80 7.18 3.08 -9.33
CA GLU A 80 7.58 4.47 -9.56
C GLU A 80 6.88 5.07 -10.80
N GLN A 81 6.73 4.29 -11.86
CA GLN A 81 5.99 4.71 -13.06
C GLN A 81 4.48 4.87 -12.78
N GLY A 82 3.89 3.91 -12.05
CA GLY A 82 2.50 3.97 -11.63
C GLY A 82 2.21 5.15 -10.70
N LYS A 83 3.18 5.55 -9.86
CA LYS A 83 3.05 6.67 -8.92
C LYS A 83 2.76 7.98 -9.63
N ALA A 84 3.54 8.33 -10.66
CA ALA A 84 3.35 9.60 -11.36
C ALA A 84 1.96 9.67 -11.99
N ARG A 85 1.49 8.54 -12.55
CA ARG A 85 0.14 8.44 -13.12
C ARG A 85 -0.95 8.51 -12.07
N ALA A 86 -0.77 7.84 -10.93
CA ALA A 86 -1.72 7.86 -9.82
C ALA A 86 -1.81 9.24 -9.17
N GLU A 87 -0.68 9.92 -8.97
CA GLU A 87 -0.63 11.26 -8.39
C GLU A 87 -1.24 12.30 -9.34
N ALA A 88 -0.99 12.19 -10.65
CA ALA A 88 -1.64 13.03 -11.65
C ALA A 88 -3.14 12.78 -11.74
N ALA A 89 -3.58 11.52 -11.73
CA ALA A 89 -5.00 11.16 -11.71
C ALA A 89 -5.69 11.66 -10.44
N HIS A 90 -5.04 11.49 -9.29
CA HIS A 90 -5.52 11.97 -8.01
C HIS A 90 -5.64 13.51 -7.99
N GLN A 91 -4.63 14.24 -8.46
CA GLN A 91 -4.72 15.71 -8.60
C GLN A 91 -5.84 16.15 -9.54
N ALA A 92 -6.07 15.42 -10.63
CA ALA A 92 -7.19 15.69 -11.53
C ALA A 92 -8.54 15.45 -10.83
N SER A 93 -8.68 14.36 -10.07
CA SER A 93 -9.87 14.06 -9.25
C SER A 93 -10.12 15.10 -8.16
N LEU A 94 -9.07 15.61 -7.51
CA LEU A 94 -9.20 16.69 -6.51
C LEU A 94 -9.87 17.95 -7.09
N THR A 95 -9.85 18.18 -8.41
CA THR A 95 -10.58 19.32 -9.01
C THR A 95 -12.09 19.07 -9.08
N ARG A 96 -12.52 17.80 -9.19
CA ARG A 96 -13.91 17.36 -9.31
C ARG A 96 -14.60 17.14 -7.97
N LEU A 97 -13.83 16.89 -6.92
CA LEU A 97 -14.33 16.66 -5.58
C LEU A 97 -14.96 17.91 -4.94
N SER A 98 -15.97 17.69 -4.10
CA SER A 98 -16.55 18.66 -3.21
C SER A 98 -15.53 19.12 -2.15
N PRO A 99 -15.69 20.31 -1.54
CA PRO A 99 -14.80 20.77 -0.49
C PRO A 99 -14.68 19.78 0.69
N ALA A 100 -15.79 19.11 1.04
CA ALA A 100 -15.80 18.09 2.08
C ALA A 100 -15.02 16.84 1.65
N ALA A 101 -15.16 16.40 0.40
CA ALA A 101 -14.39 15.27 -0.11
C ALA A 101 -12.89 15.57 -0.26
N LYS A 102 -12.51 16.80 -0.65
CA LYS A 102 -11.09 17.22 -0.64
C LYS A 102 -10.50 17.25 0.77
N ALA A 103 -11.25 17.72 1.76
CA ALA A 103 -10.80 17.74 3.15
C ALA A 103 -10.65 16.32 3.71
N ALA A 104 -11.59 15.43 3.39
CA ALA A 104 -11.52 14.01 3.72
C ALA A 104 -10.30 13.34 3.08
N ASP A 105 -10.09 13.58 1.79
CA ASP A 105 -8.94 13.06 1.05
C ASP A 105 -7.61 13.54 1.64
N ALA A 106 -7.48 14.85 1.91
CA ALA A 106 -6.29 15.41 2.54
C ALA A 106 -6.01 14.77 3.91
N ARG A 107 -7.05 14.49 4.70
CA ARG A 107 -6.93 13.81 5.99
C ARG A 107 -6.46 12.37 5.84
N LEU A 108 -7.02 11.62 4.89
CA LEU A 108 -6.60 10.25 4.59
C LEU A 108 -5.14 10.23 4.10
N SER A 109 -4.79 11.14 3.19
CA SER A 109 -3.44 11.34 2.66
C SER A 109 -2.43 11.70 3.75
N ALA A 110 -2.80 12.52 4.74
CA ALA A 110 -1.94 12.86 5.87
C ALA A 110 -1.67 11.65 6.78
N ILE A 111 -2.69 10.83 7.06
CA ILE A 111 -2.53 9.58 7.84
C ILE A 111 -1.64 8.59 7.06
N ALA A 112 -1.92 8.41 5.77
CA ALA A 112 -1.15 7.53 4.90
C ALA A 112 0.31 7.97 4.79
N SER A 113 0.59 9.28 4.77
CA SER A 113 1.96 9.80 4.65
C SER A 113 2.75 9.86 5.96
N ASN A 114 2.11 9.59 7.11
CA ASN A 114 2.75 9.71 8.41
C ASN A 114 3.69 8.53 8.70
N ARG A 115 5.00 8.71 8.49
CA ARG A 115 5.99 7.63 8.65
C ARG A 115 6.25 7.18 10.08
N ALA A 116 5.81 7.95 11.08
CA ALA A 116 5.97 7.56 12.47
C ALA A 116 4.95 6.50 12.91
N LEU A 117 3.82 6.39 12.20
CA LEU A 117 2.79 5.43 12.51
C LEU A 117 3.16 4.04 11.99
N LYS A 118 2.91 3.02 12.82
CA LYS A 118 2.96 1.63 12.39
C LYS A 118 1.86 1.36 11.36
N VAL A 119 2.07 0.36 10.50
CA VAL A 119 1.10 0.01 9.45
C VAL A 119 -0.28 -0.33 10.03
N GLY A 120 -0.33 -1.09 11.13
CA GLY A 120 -1.59 -1.40 11.80
C GLY A 120 -2.29 -0.16 12.37
N GLU A 121 -1.54 0.80 12.92
CA GLU A 121 -2.08 2.06 13.43
C GLU A 121 -2.62 2.94 12.29
N LYS A 122 -1.87 3.06 11.18
CA LYS A 122 -2.34 3.78 9.99
C LYS A 122 -3.64 3.21 9.47
N GLN A 123 -3.76 1.90 9.38
CA GLN A 123 -4.97 1.25 8.90
C GLN A 123 -6.15 1.52 9.81
N ARG A 124 -5.93 1.45 11.12
CA ARG A 124 -6.98 1.77 12.10
C ARG A 124 -7.43 3.22 11.98
N GLN A 125 -6.47 4.15 11.84
CA GLN A 125 -6.76 5.57 11.68
C GLN A 125 -7.42 5.88 10.33
N LEU A 126 -7.00 5.24 9.24
CA LEU A 126 -7.62 5.36 7.91
C LEU A 126 -9.03 4.80 7.93
N ALA A 127 -9.25 3.62 8.51
CA ALA A 127 -10.57 3.02 8.63
C ALA A 127 -11.49 3.88 9.48
N ALA A 128 -11.01 4.40 10.62
CA ALA A 128 -11.79 5.31 11.47
C ALA A 128 -12.09 6.64 10.76
N ALA A 129 -11.10 7.23 10.10
CA ALA A 129 -11.27 8.46 9.35
C ALA A 129 -12.27 8.27 8.20
N PHE A 130 -12.17 7.16 7.46
CA PHE A 130 -13.10 6.82 6.40
C PHE A 130 -14.50 6.54 6.94
N GLN A 131 -14.65 5.79 8.02
CA GLN A 131 -15.94 5.51 8.66
C GLN A 131 -16.62 6.79 9.18
N ALA A 132 -15.85 7.75 9.67
CA ALA A 132 -16.35 9.04 10.15
C ALA A 132 -16.81 9.98 9.01
N LEU A 133 -16.53 9.67 7.75
CA LEU A 133 -16.99 10.47 6.62
C LEU A 133 -18.50 10.33 6.41
N ASP A 134 -19.12 11.43 5.98
CA ASP A 134 -20.50 11.41 5.51
C ASP A 134 -20.69 10.40 4.37
N PRO A 135 -21.83 9.70 4.31
CA PRO A 135 -22.13 8.75 3.23
C PRO A 135 -22.00 9.36 1.84
N ALA A 136 -22.40 10.63 1.67
CA ALA A 136 -22.27 11.36 0.41
C ALA A 136 -20.79 11.53 0.00
N VAL A 137 -19.93 11.88 0.96
CA VAL A 137 -18.48 12.02 0.74
C VAL A 137 -17.83 10.67 0.43
N LYS A 138 -18.24 9.59 1.11
CA LYS A 138 -17.77 8.22 0.82
C LYS A 138 -18.10 7.80 -0.61
N ALA A 139 -19.34 8.02 -1.05
CA ALA A 139 -19.78 7.68 -2.40
C ALA A 139 -19.01 8.48 -3.46
N GLU A 140 -18.76 9.76 -3.19
CA GLU A 140 -17.98 10.64 -4.07
C GLU A 140 -16.52 10.17 -4.21
N LEU A 141 -15.85 9.87 -3.09
CA LEU A 141 -14.49 9.33 -3.09
C LEU A 141 -14.42 7.96 -3.76
N GLN A 142 -15.39 7.07 -3.51
CA GLN A 142 -15.45 5.75 -4.14
C GLN A 142 -15.62 5.83 -5.66
N LYS A 143 -16.42 6.77 -6.14
CA LYS A 143 -16.64 6.98 -7.58
C LYS A 143 -15.37 7.46 -8.27
N GLU A 144 -14.65 8.41 -7.68
CA GLU A 144 -13.37 8.86 -8.23
C GLU A 144 -12.28 7.78 -8.15
N MET A 145 -12.29 6.93 -7.11
CA MET A 145 -11.36 5.80 -7.00
C MET A 145 -11.62 4.67 -8.01
N GLN A 146 -12.86 4.54 -8.50
CA GLN A 146 -13.24 3.55 -9.51
C GLN A 146 -12.94 4.00 -10.94
N GLY A 147 -12.83 5.32 -11.16
CA GLY A 147 -12.59 5.91 -12.48
C GLY A 147 -13.80 5.79 -13.39
#